data_AF-A0A4V3I1X1-F1
#
_entry.id   AF-A0A4V3I1X1-F1
#
_cell.length_a   1.000
_cell.length_b   1.000
_cell.length_c   1.000
_cell.angle_alpha   90.00
_cell.angle_beta   90.00
_cell.angle_gamma   90.00
#
_symmetry.space_group_name_H-M   'P 1'
#
loop_
_entity.id
_entity.type
_entity.pdbx_description
1 polymer ?
#
loop_
_entity_poly.entity_id
_entity_poly.type
_entity_poly.pdbx_seq_one_letter_code
_entity_poly.pdbx_strand_id
1 'polypeptide(L)'
;MSKPNRHPAEAWSEELARSTVSAAIGRDVPLEILSFRPWVLRRRVAKKYQHGNTFLAGDAAHSFPPTGGLGLNSGLADVHNLVYKIVSVMQGWANPSILETYETERRPIAMVASSQSVKNGKTIFSFLKAVGASDTGDLERARRNMYKTIQDPSKQDLIAQNVEDQREHFNNVCSLSLITSPVSTSKTLRTDICPARNTHRLRVWRYRTTSKRFVIHAEIPIWGSVASCLDQSPWGR
;
A
#
# COMPACT_ATOMS: atom_id res chain seq x y z
N MET A 1 1.78 20.48 21.78
CA MET A 1 1.33 20.21 20.40
C MET A 1 -0.18 20.38 20.34
N SER A 2 -0.66 21.49 19.78
CA SER A 2 -2.10 21.70 19.56
C SER A 2 -2.65 20.54 18.71
N LYS A 3 -3.84 20.04 19.05
CA LYS A 3 -4.54 19.08 18.19
C LYS A 3 -4.70 19.74 16.81
N PRO A 4 -4.38 19.07 15.69
CA PRO A 4 -4.62 19.65 14.37
C PRO A 4 -6.10 19.99 14.27
N ASN A 5 -6.41 21.18 13.77
CA ASN A 5 -7.75 21.72 13.64
C ASN A 5 -8.66 20.65 13.03
N ARG A 6 -9.52 20.03 13.84
CA ARG A 6 -10.52 19.10 13.33
C ARG A 6 -11.58 19.97 12.68
N HIS A 7 -11.55 20.04 11.36
CA HIS A 7 -12.66 20.65 10.64
C HIS A 7 -13.94 19.88 11.00
N PRO A 8 -14.96 20.54 11.55
CA PRO A 8 -16.25 19.92 11.79
C PRO A 8 -16.77 19.29 10.49
N ALA A 9 -17.54 18.21 10.57
CA ALA A 9 -18.04 17.53 9.37
C ALA A 9 -18.89 18.50 8.50
N GLU A 10 -19.52 19.45 9.16
CA GLU A 10 -20.35 20.51 8.63
C GLU A 10 -19.55 21.58 7.86
N ALA A 11 -18.24 21.69 8.09
CA ALA A 11 -17.37 22.63 7.35
C ALA A 11 -16.99 22.13 5.95
N TRP A 12 -17.30 20.86 5.61
CA TRP A 12 -17.08 20.32 4.28
C TRP A 12 -18.29 20.64 3.40
N SER A 13 -18.10 21.49 2.40
CA SER A 13 -19.14 21.92 1.46
C SER A 13 -18.72 21.67 0.01
N GLU A 14 -19.69 21.69 -0.91
CA GLU A 14 -19.41 21.63 -2.35
C GLU A 14 -18.55 22.81 -2.80
N GLU A 15 -18.78 24.00 -2.23
CA GLU A 15 -17.98 25.21 -2.50
C GLU A 15 -16.51 25.03 -2.10
N LEU A 16 -16.24 24.44 -0.92
CA LEU A 16 -14.89 24.12 -0.50
C LEU A 16 -14.23 23.08 -1.42
N ALA A 17 -14.99 22.05 -1.84
CA ALA A 17 -14.49 21.06 -2.80
C ALA A 17 -14.15 21.71 -4.15
N ARG A 18 -15.06 22.53 -4.68
CA ARG A 18 -14.91 23.25 -5.96
C ARG A 18 -13.72 24.19 -5.95
N SER A 19 -13.56 25.01 -4.90
CA SER A 19 -12.43 25.93 -4.75
C SER A 19 -11.10 25.16 -4.62
N THR A 20 -11.06 24.09 -3.83
CA THR A 20 -9.86 23.24 -3.67
C THR A 20 -9.44 22.59 -5.00
N VAL A 21 -10.40 22.00 -5.73
CA VAL A 21 -10.13 21.35 -7.03
C VAL A 21 -9.70 22.38 -8.08
N SER A 22 -10.36 23.54 -8.13
CA SER A 22 -10.00 24.62 -9.08
C SER A 22 -8.59 25.13 -8.82
N ALA A 23 -8.21 25.33 -7.56
CA ALA A 23 -6.86 25.72 -7.17
C ALA A 23 -5.81 24.64 -7.51
N ALA A 24 -6.14 23.36 -7.34
CA ALA A 24 -5.27 22.24 -7.69
C ALA A 24 -5.05 22.12 -9.21
N ILE A 25 -6.10 22.38 -10.01
CA ILE A 25 -6.02 22.39 -11.48
C ILE A 25 -5.25 23.63 -11.99
N GLY A 26 -5.42 24.78 -11.34
CA GLY A 26 -4.71 26.02 -11.65
C GLY A 26 -5.17 26.73 -12.92
N ARG A 27 -6.31 26.32 -13.50
CA ARG A 27 -6.96 26.94 -14.66
C ARG A 27 -8.47 26.77 -14.57
N ASP A 28 -9.21 27.66 -15.22
CA ASP A 28 -10.67 27.58 -15.29
C ASP A 28 -11.09 26.45 -16.24
N VAL A 29 -11.82 25.47 -15.70
CA VAL A 29 -12.36 24.32 -16.43
C VAL A 29 -13.77 23.99 -15.92
N PRO A 30 -14.70 23.55 -16.80
CA PRO A 30 -16.00 23.06 -16.36
C PRO A 30 -15.84 21.92 -15.34
N LEU A 31 -16.49 22.05 -14.18
CA LEU A 31 -16.39 21.10 -13.07
C LEU A 31 -17.77 20.72 -12.55
N GLU A 32 -18.04 19.42 -12.52
CA GLU A 32 -19.17 18.81 -11.82
C GLU A 32 -18.65 18.08 -10.57
N ILE A 33 -19.17 18.45 -9.39
CA ILE A 33 -18.82 17.76 -8.13
C ILE A 33 -19.82 16.64 -7.89
N LEU A 34 -19.38 15.39 -8.03
CA LEU A 34 -20.25 14.22 -7.79
C LEU A 34 -20.45 13.93 -6.30
N SER A 35 -19.38 14.02 -5.50
CA SER A 35 -19.44 13.82 -4.06
C SER A 35 -18.22 14.39 -3.34
N PHE A 36 -18.40 14.73 -2.07
CA PHE A 36 -17.33 15.10 -1.15
C PHE A 36 -17.61 14.49 0.22
N ARG A 37 -16.58 13.89 0.83
CA ARG A 37 -16.69 13.24 2.14
C ARG A 37 -15.40 13.43 2.94
N PRO A 38 -15.47 13.84 4.21
CA PRO A 38 -14.30 13.84 5.07
C PRO A 38 -13.86 12.41 5.35
N TRP A 39 -12.56 12.13 5.21
CA TRP A 39 -11.99 10.84 5.61
C TRP A 39 -10.96 11.03 6.73
N VAL A 40 -11.24 10.42 7.88
CA VAL A 40 -10.34 10.47 9.03
C VAL A 40 -9.31 9.36 8.92
N LEU A 41 -8.08 9.74 8.60
CA LEU A 41 -6.95 8.84 8.58
C LEU A 41 -6.70 8.29 9.99
N ARG A 42 -6.69 6.96 10.11
CA ARG A 42 -6.35 6.26 11.35
C ARG A 42 -5.37 5.14 11.02
N ARG A 43 -4.47 4.86 11.96
CA ARG A 43 -3.67 3.63 11.95
C ARG A 43 -4.13 2.74 13.08
N ARG A 44 -4.77 1.61 12.77
CA ARG A 44 -5.28 0.61 13.70
C ARG A 44 -5.05 -0.76 13.11
N VAL A 45 -4.62 -1.70 13.94
CA VAL A 45 -4.55 -3.13 13.62
C VAL A 45 -5.16 -3.85 14.81
N ALA A 46 -6.12 -4.74 14.57
CA ALA A 46 -6.78 -5.50 15.61
C ALA A 46 -5.75 -6.33 16.40
N LYS A 47 -5.97 -6.45 17.72
CA LYS A 47 -5.11 -7.27 18.58
C LYS A 47 -5.28 -8.76 18.27
N LYS A 48 -6.49 -9.15 17.88
CA LYS A 48 -6.89 -10.49 17.49
C LYS A 48 -7.68 -10.42 16.19
N TYR A 49 -7.41 -11.37 15.31
CA TYR A 49 -8.09 -11.51 14.01
C TYR A 49 -9.17 -12.58 14.07
N GLN A 50 -9.13 -13.43 15.10
CA GLN A 50 -10.08 -14.50 15.32
C GLN A 50 -10.57 -14.50 16.78
N HIS A 51 -11.85 -14.79 16.95
CA HIS A 51 -12.45 -15.16 18.23
C HIS A 51 -13.50 -16.25 18.02
N GLY A 52 -13.19 -17.49 18.42
CA GLY A 52 -14.00 -18.66 18.09
C GLY A 52 -14.17 -18.80 16.57
N ASN A 53 -15.43 -18.79 16.12
CA ASN A 53 -15.81 -18.88 14.71
C ASN A 53 -15.97 -17.51 14.02
N THR A 54 -15.58 -16.43 14.69
CA THR A 54 -15.64 -15.07 14.13
C THR A 54 -14.27 -14.63 13.65
N PHE A 55 -14.18 -14.12 12.43
CA PHE A 55 -12.96 -13.65 11.80
C PHE A 55 -13.08 -12.19 11.35
N LEU A 56 -12.04 -11.40 11.58
CA LEU A 56 -11.92 -10.04 11.07
C LEU A 56 -11.04 -10.05 9.82
N ALA A 57 -11.45 -9.33 8.77
CA ALA A 57 -10.67 -9.14 7.54
C ALA A 57 -10.82 -7.70 7.03
N GLY A 58 -9.84 -7.24 6.23
CA GLY A 58 -9.87 -5.89 5.64
C GLY A 58 -9.97 -4.78 6.68
N ASP A 59 -10.77 -3.75 6.40
CA ASP A 59 -10.90 -2.55 7.25
C ASP A 59 -11.35 -2.85 8.70
N ALA A 60 -12.05 -3.98 8.91
CA ALA A 60 -12.42 -4.44 10.25
C ALA A 60 -11.22 -4.97 11.06
N ALA A 61 -10.23 -5.55 10.38
CA ALA A 61 -9.02 -6.09 10.97
C ALA A 61 -7.88 -5.08 11.04
N HIS A 62 -7.80 -4.16 10.08
CA HIS A 62 -6.75 -3.15 9.99
C HIS A 62 -7.22 -1.95 9.19
N SER A 63 -6.80 -0.76 9.59
CA SER A 63 -7.06 0.48 8.88
C SER A 63 -5.82 1.34 8.99
N PHE A 64 -5.29 1.84 7.89
CA PHE A 64 -4.09 2.67 7.84
C PHE A 64 -4.18 3.67 6.68
N PRO A 65 -3.33 4.72 6.66
CA PRO A 65 -3.37 5.72 5.61
C PRO A 65 -3.32 5.12 4.19
N PRO A 66 -3.94 5.76 3.18
CA PRO A 66 -4.01 5.24 1.80
C PRO A 66 -2.64 5.20 1.10
N THR A 67 -1.62 5.74 1.74
CA THR A 67 -0.30 6.01 1.16
C THR A 67 0.45 4.72 0.85
N GLY A 68 0.36 4.29 -0.41
CA GLY A 68 0.99 3.08 -0.94
C GLY A 68 -0.03 2.03 -1.39
N GLY A 69 -1.34 2.33 -1.34
CA GLY A 69 -2.38 1.44 -1.83
C GLY A 69 -2.50 0.12 -1.06
N LEU A 70 -1.99 0.06 0.17
CA LEU A 70 -1.80 -1.21 0.87
C LEU A 70 -3.09 -1.76 1.51
N GLY A 71 -4.10 -0.93 1.77
CA GLY A 71 -5.29 -1.31 2.55
C GLY A 71 -6.14 -2.35 1.83
N LEU A 72 -6.65 -1.98 0.65
CA LEU A 72 -7.47 -2.86 -0.19
C LEU A 72 -6.75 -4.16 -0.54
N ASN A 73 -5.48 -4.07 -0.96
CA ASN A 73 -4.66 -5.23 -1.30
C ASN A 73 -4.47 -6.17 -0.10
N SER A 74 -4.25 -5.63 1.09
CA SER A 74 -4.15 -6.44 2.31
C SER A 74 -5.46 -7.11 2.65
N GLY A 75 -6.58 -6.39 2.53
CA GLY A 75 -7.92 -6.93 2.78
C GLY A 75 -8.32 -8.04 1.82
N LEU A 76 -8.02 -7.89 0.52
CA LEU A 76 -8.27 -8.95 -0.47
C LEU A 76 -7.45 -10.20 -0.15
N ALA A 77 -6.18 -10.03 0.21
CA ALA A 77 -5.31 -11.14 0.58
C ALA A 77 -5.72 -11.81 1.91
N ASP A 78 -6.35 -11.07 2.83
CA ASP A 78 -6.95 -11.65 4.04
C ASP A 78 -8.09 -12.60 3.68
N VAL A 79 -9.04 -12.14 2.86
CA VAL A 79 -10.19 -12.95 2.44
C VAL A 79 -9.73 -14.15 1.63
N HIS A 80 -8.80 -13.96 0.69
CA HIS A 80 -8.24 -15.07 -0.09
C HIS A 80 -7.60 -16.14 0.80
N ASN A 81 -6.83 -15.74 1.83
CA ASN A 81 -6.24 -16.68 2.79
C ASN A 81 -7.30 -17.38 3.65
N LEU A 82 -8.36 -16.68 4.04
CA LEU A 82 -9.37 -17.23 4.94
C LEU A 82 -10.34 -18.19 4.22
N VAL A 83 -10.79 -17.84 3.01
CA VAL A 83 -11.82 -18.59 2.27
C VAL A 83 -11.39 -20.04 2.01
N TYR A 84 -10.16 -20.27 1.52
CA TYR A 84 -9.72 -21.63 1.23
C TYR A 84 -9.63 -22.49 2.50
N LYS A 85 -9.25 -21.89 3.65
CA LYS A 85 -9.16 -22.58 4.94
C LYS A 85 -10.55 -22.98 5.42
N ILE A 86 -11.52 -22.06 5.35
CA ILE A 86 -12.91 -22.33 5.71
C ILE A 86 -13.47 -23.48 4.86
N VAL A 87 -13.32 -23.39 3.53
CA VAL A 87 -13.81 -24.43 2.61
C VAL A 87 -13.13 -25.78 2.90
N SER A 88 -11.82 -25.79 3.14
CA SER A 88 -11.09 -27.02 3.44
C SER A 88 -11.56 -27.71 4.72
N VAL A 89 -11.95 -26.95 5.74
CA VAL A 89 -12.51 -27.49 6.98
C VAL A 89 -13.94 -27.99 6.75
N MET A 90 -14.78 -27.21 6.04
CA MET A 90 -16.16 -27.59 5.73
C MET A 90 -16.26 -28.88 4.91
N GLN A 91 -15.31 -29.10 3.99
CA GLN A 91 -15.23 -30.31 3.16
C GLN A 91 -14.50 -31.48 3.85
N GLY A 92 -14.01 -31.30 5.07
CA GLY A 92 -13.26 -32.32 5.80
C GLY A 92 -11.84 -32.59 5.24
N TRP A 93 -11.33 -31.73 4.35
CA TRP A 93 -9.98 -31.85 3.78
C TRP A 93 -8.89 -31.39 4.74
N ALA A 94 -9.23 -30.55 5.72
CA ALA A 94 -8.31 -30.03 6.72
C ALA A 94 -8.92 -30.07 8.13
N ASN A 95 -8.05 -30.21 9.14
CA ASN A 95 -8.44 -30.09 10.53
C ASN A 95 -8.80 -28.61 10.85
N PRO A 96 -9.81 -28.34 11.71
CA PRO A 96 -10.19 -26.98 12.11
C PRO A 96 -9.04 -26.08 12.60
N SER A 97 -7.98 -26.66 13.15
CA SER A 97 -6.78 -25.93 13.59
C SER A 97 -6.09 -25.12 12.48
N ILE A 98 -6.32 -25.43 11.19
CA ILE A 98 -5.82 -24.61 10.08
C ILE A 98 -6.35 -23.16 10.13
N LEU A 99 -7.54 -22.94 10.69
CA LEU A 99 -8.13 -21.61 10.82
C LEU A 99 -7.34 -20.73 11.79
N GLU A 100 -6.69 -21.34 12.80
CA GLU A 100 -5.86 -20.62 13.77
C GLU A 100 -4.63 -20.00 13.12
N THR A 101 -4.18 -20.54 11.97
CA THR A 101 -3.04 -19.99 11.24
C THR A 101 -3.37 -18.68 10.52
N TYR A 102 -4.65 -18.34 10.35
CA TYR A 102 -5.07 -17.07 9.73
C TYR A 102 -4.47 -15.86 10.46
N GLU A 103 -4.58 -15.81 11.79
CA GLU A 103 -4.04 -14.68 12.56
C GLU A 103 -2.51 -14.60 12.46
N THR A 104 -1.83 -15.74 12.59
CA THR A 104 -0.36 -15.79 12.61
C THR A 104 0.26 -15.50 11.24
N GLU A 105 -0.46 -15.78 10.16
CA GLU A 105 -0.05 -15.47 8.79
C GLU A 105 -0.39 -14.02 8.41
N ARG A 106 -1.59 -13.52 8.73
CA ARG A 106 -2.11 -12.26 8.19
C ARG A 106 -1.83 -11.03 9.03
N ARG A 107 -1.90 -11.14 10.35
CA ARG A 107 -1.70 -9.98 11.24
C ARG A 107 -0.30 -9.35 11.14
N PRO A 108 0.81 -10.12 11.04
CA PRO A 108 2.14 -9.52 10.85
C PRO A 108 2.25 -8.69 9.56
N ILE A 109 1.57 -9.12 8.50
CA ILE A 109 1.56 -8.42 7.20
C ILE A 109 0.87 -7.07 7.35
N ALA A 110 -0.31 -7.03 8.00
CA ALA A 110 -1.01 -5.79 8.28
C ALA A 110 -0.19 -4.84 9.17
N MET A 111 0.60 -5.36 10.12
CA MET A 111 1.50 -4.53 10.94
C MET A 111 2.58 -3.85 10.09
N VAL A 112 3.21 -4.59 9.18
CA VAL A 112 4.21 -4.04 8.24
C VAL A 112 3.56 -3.02 7.31
N ALA A 113 2.43 -3.38 6.68
CA ALA A 113 1.68 -2.49 5.80
C ALA A 113 1.27 -1.19 6.49
N SER A 114 0.80 -1.28 7.74
CA SER A 114 0.42 -0.10 8.52
C SER A 114 1.60 0.83 8.81
N SER A 115 2.78 0.24 9.06
CA SER A 115 4.00 0.99 9.36
C SER A 115 4.54 1.66 8.11
N GLN A 116 4.55 0.94 6.98
CA GLN A 116 4.95 1.47 5.68
C GLN A 116 4.01 2.60 5.24
N SER A 117 2.70 2.44 5.40
CA SER A 117 1.72 3.47 5.06
C SER A 117 1.99 4.76 5.83
N VAL A 118 2.26 4.68 7.13
CA VAL A 118 2.64 5.86 7.93
C VAL A 118 3.98 6.46 7.50
N LYS A 119 4.99 5.63 7.20
CA LYS A 119 6.28 6.10 6.68
C LYS A 119 6.07 6.92 5.41
N ASN A 120 5.37 6.36 4.42
CA ASN A 120 5.05 7.02 3.16
C ASN A 120 4.35 8.37 3.39
N GLY A 121 3.33 8.42 4.26
CA GLY A 121 2.61 9.66 4.56
C GLY A 121 3.50 10.74 5.19
N LYS A 122 4.42 10.36 6.08
CA LYS A 122 5.40 11.29 6.66
C LYS A 122 6.36 11.82 5.60
N THR A 123 6.84 10.96 4.70
CA THR A 123 7.77 11.34 3.62
C THR A 123 7.12 12.30 2.64
N ILE A 124 5.86 12.07 2.26
CA ILE A 124 5.07 13.00 1.42
C ILE A 124 4.91 14.35 2.12
N PHE A 125 4.49 14.35 3.39
CA PHE A 125 4.29 15.59 4.14
C PHE A 125 5.58 16.39 4.34
N SER A 126 6.70 15.71 4.60
CA SER A 126 8.02 16.32 4.70
C SER A 126 8.41 17.03 3.39
N PHE A 127 8.18 16.37 2.26
CA PHE A 127 8.45 16.95 0.95
C PHE A 127 7.58 18.18 0.68
N LEU A 128 6.26 18.10 0.91
CA LEU A 128 5.34 19.24 0.76
C LEU A 128 5.78 20.45 1.60
N LYS A 129 6.28 20.20 2.81
CA LYS A 129 6.85 21.25 3.66
C LYS A 129 8.15 21.83 3.10
N ALA A 130 9.04 20.98 2.59
CA ALA A 130 10.32 21.41 2.01
C ALA A 130 10.12 22.32 0.79
N VAL A 131 9.10 22.04 -0.03
CA VAL A 131 8.73 22.90 -1.17
C VAL A 131 7.81 24.05 -0.79
N GLY A 132 7.48 24.27 0.49
CA GLY A 132 6.66 25.40 0.93
C GLY A 132 5.18 25.31 0.54
N ALA A 133 4.70 24.12 0.19
CA ALA A 133 3.32 23.84 -0.21
C ALA A 133 2.45 23.27 0.93
N SER A 134 2.95 23.24 2.17
CA SER A 134 2.25 22.65 3.31
C SER A 134 1.17 23.53 3.96
N ASP A 135 1.09 24.80 3.60
CA ASP A 135 0.08 25.74 4.14
C ASP A 135 -1.22 25.64 3.33
N THR A 136 -2.30 25.17 3.97
CA THR A 136 -3.61 25.01 3.33
C THR A 136 -4.55 26.19 3.60
N GLY A 137 -4.13 27.19 4.39
CA GLY A 137 -4.97 28.35 4.72
C GLY A 137 -4.96 29.44 3.65
N ASP A 138 -3.90 29.52 2.85
CA ASP A 138 -3.75 30.45 1.73
C ASP A 138 -3.04 29.75 0.56
N LEU A 139 -3.85 29.26 -0.39
CA LEU A 139 -3.38 28.48 -1.53
C LEU A 139 -2.49 29.30 -2.48
N GLU A 140 -2.76 30.60 -2.65
CA GLU A 140 -1.93 31.46 -3.48
C GLU A 140 -0.56 31.70 -2.86
N ARG A 141 -0.49 31.87 -1.53
CA ARG A 141 0.78 31.95 -0.82
C ARG A 141 1.56 30.65 -0.92
N ALA A 142 0.92 29.50 -0.70
CA ALA A 142 1.55 28.19 -0.84
C ALA A 142 2.12 28.00 -2.26
N ARG A 143 1.35 28.37 -3.28
CA ARG A 143 1.76 28.34 -4.69
C ARG A 143 2.98 29.23 -4.96
N ARG A 144 2.97 30.48 -4.48
CA ARG A 144 4.13 31.39 -4.61
C ARG A 144 5.39 30.85 -3.93
N ASN A 145 5.25 30.31 -2.71
CA ASN A 145 6.38 29.71 -1.98
C ASN A 145 6.98 28.52 -2.72
N MET A 146 6.10 27.69 -3.31
CA MET A 146 6.49 26.55 -4.12
C MET A 146 7.26 26.96 -5.36
N TYR A 147 6.73 27.90 -6.15
CA TYR A 147 7.46 28.42 -7.32
C TYR A 147 8.82 29.01 -6.95
N LYS A 148 8.89 29.82 -5.89
CA LYS A 148 10.16 30.38 -5.40
C LYS A 148 11.16 29.28 -5.02
N THR A 149 10.70 28.23 -4.37
CA THR A 149 11.55 27.13 -3.92
C THR A 149 12.03 26.25 -5.08
N ILE A 150 11.15 25.95 -6.04
CA ILE A 150 11.48 25.15 -7.22
C ILE A 150 12.42 25.87 -8.17
N GLN A 151 12.37 27.21 -8.22
CA GLN A 151 13.26 28.01 -9.06
C GLN A 151 14.61 28.32 -8.40
N ASP A 152 14.79 28.02 -7.12
CA ASP A 152 16.03 28.27 -6.38
C ASP A 152 17.09 27.21 -6.76
N PRO A 153 18.20 27.59 -7.42
CA PRO A 153 19.24 26.64 -7.81
C PRO A 153 19.89 25.95 -6.61
N SER A 154 19.96 26.61 -5.45
CA SER A 154 20.59 26.07 -4.24
C SER A 154 19.79 24.93 -3.60
N LYS A 155 18.51 24.78 -3.99
CA LYS A 155 17.60 23.77 -3.45
C LYS A 155 17.35 22.59 -4.38
N GLN A 156 17.91 22.60 -5.59
CA GLN A 156 17.65 21.57 -6.60
C GLN A 156 18.02 20.17 -6.10
N ASP A 157 19.20 20.01 -5.49
CA ASP A 157 19.65 18.72 -4.98
C ASP A 157 18.75 18.20 -3.86
N LEU A 158 18.31 19.09 -2.96
CA LEU A 158 17.37 18.75 -1.90
C LEU A 158 16.01 18.31 -2.49
N ILE A 159 15.51 19.03 -3.49
CA ILE A 159 14.24 18.69 -4.15
C ILE A 159 14.36 17.33 -4.86
N ALA A 160 15.44 17.13 -5.63
CA ALA A 160 15.70 15.88 -6.32
C ALA A 160 15.77 14.69 -5.34
N GLN A 161 16.47 14.85 -4.22
CA GLN A 161 16.53 13.82 -3.18
C GLN A 161 15.16 13.55 -2.57
N ASN A 162 14.37 14.59 -2.23
CA ASN A 162 13.05 14.37 -1.65
C ASN A 162 12.06 13.73 -2.63
N VAL A 163 12.19 13.99 -3.94
CA VAL A 163 11.42 13.31 -4.99
C VAL A 163 11.83 11.84 -5.05
N GLU A 164 13.13 11.57 -5.04
CA GLU A 164 13.68 10.22 -5.03
C GLU A 164 13.26 9.42 -3.78
N ASP A 165 13.19 10.06 -2.61
CA ASP A 165 12.73 9.44 -1.38
C ASP A 165 11.24 9.02 -1.44
N GLN A 166 10.45 9.57 -2.38
CA GLN A 166 9.08 9.09 -2.64
C GLN A 166 9.07 7.75 -3.39
N ARG A 167 10.20 7.27 -3.93
CA ARG A 167 10.24 6.02 -4.71
C ARG A 167 9.61 4.85 -3.97
N GLU A 168 9.87 4.71 -2.67
CA GLU A 168 9.30 3.62 -1.86
C GLU A 168 7.77 3.65 -1.80
N HIS A 169 7.13 4.83 -1.90
CA HIS A 169 5.68 4.94 -1.91
C HIS A 169 5.08 4.16 -3.10
N PHE A 170 5.75 4.18 -4.24
CA PHE A 170 5.32 3.53 -5.49
C PHE A 170 5.94 2.14 -5.69
N ASN A 171 7.17 1.92 -5.21
CA ASN A 171 7.92 0.68 -5.40
C ASN A 171 7.74 -0.31 -4.24
N ASN A 172 6.55 -0.37 -3.62
CA ASN A 172 6.26 -1.29 -2.52
C ASN A 172 6.11 -2.75 -3.00
N VAL A 173 7.21 -3.33 -3.50
CA VAL A 173 7.36 -4.76 -3.84
C VAL A 173 7.25 -5.65 -2.59
N CYS A 174 7.37 -5.07 -1.38
CA CYS A 174 7.09 -5.75 -0.11
C CYS A 174 5.67 -6.35 -0.03
N SER A 175 4.71 -5.83 -0.80
CA SER A 175 3.37 -6.41 -0.89
C SER A 175 3.37 -7.84 -1.46
N LEU A 176 4.32 -8.18 -2.35
CA LEU A 176 4.43 -9.51 -2.96
C LEU A 176 5.19 -10.52 -2.09
N SER A 177 6.19 -10.08 -1.32
CA SER A 177 7.05 -10.98 -0.54
C SER A 177 6.44 -11.46 0.78
N LEU A 178 5.31 -10.88 1.20
CA LEU A 178 4.70 -11.11 2.52
C LEU A 178 3.57 -12.17 2.51
N ILE A 179 3.24 -12.78 1.37
CA ILE A 179 1.99 -13.55 1.22
C ILE A 179 1.90 -14.78 2.16
N THR A 180 3.01 -15.35 2.68
CA THR A 180 2.93 -16.62 3.45
C THR A 180 3.95 -16.87 4.57
N SER A 181 4.81 -15.93 5.00
CA SER A 181 5.90 -16.28 5.94
C SER A 181 5.59 -15.97 7.41
N PRO A 182 5.66 -16.94 8.33
CA PRO A 182 5.74 -16.65 9.77
C PRO A 182 7.09 -15.96 10.04
N VAL A 183 7.04 -14.75 10.61
CA VAL A 183 8.22 -13.95 10.92
C VAL A 183 9.00 -14.62 12.06
N SER A 184 10.00 -15.44 11.71
CA SER A 184 11.08 -15.83 12.61
C SER A 184 12.33 -14.98 12.29
N THR A 185 12.58 -14.03 13.19
CA THR A 185 13.85 -13.36 13.56
C THR A 185 14.94 -13.11 12.51
N SER A 186 15.34 -11.82 12.46
CA SER A 186 16.73 -11.36 12.27
C SER A 186 17.49 -11.93 11.07
N LYS A 187 17.32 -11.29 9.91
CA LYS A 187 18.37 -11.13 8.89
C LYS A 187 17.95 -10.09 7.86
N THR A 188 18.80 -9.10 7.67
CA THR A 188 18.70 -8.04 6.66
C THR A 188 18.44 -8.66 5.28
N LEU A 189 17.28 -8.39 4.69
CA LEU A 189 16.98 -8.75 3.30
C LEU A 189 17.79 -7.82 2.40
N ARG A 190 18.86 -8.33 1.77
CA ARG A 190 19.51 -7.67 0.64
C ARG A 190 18.69 -7.93 -0.62
N THR A 191 18.29 -6.85 -1.29
CA THR A 191 17.85 -6.87 -2.68
C THR A 191 19.08 -6.68 -3.56
N ASP A 192 19.67 -7.77 -4.03
CA ASP A 192 20.75 -7.68 -5.02
C ASP A 192 20.12 -7.47 -6.41
N ILE A 193 20.14 -6.22 -6.89
CA ILE A 193 19.87 -5.89 -8.30
C ILE A 193 21.16 -6.21 -9.06
N CYS A 194 21.18 -7.32 -9.81
CA CYS A 194 22.29 -7.59 -10.76
C CYS A 194 22.25 -6.55 -11.89
N PRO A 195 23.35 -5.83 -12.19
CA PRO A 195 23.39 -4.93 -13.33
C PRO A 195 23.35 -5.73 -14.64
N ALA A 196 22.45 -5.34 -15.53
CA ALA A 196 22.22 -6.00 -16.80
C ALA A 196 23.42 -5.81 -17.75
N ARG A 197 23.95 -6.91 -18.29
CA ARG A 197 24.64 -6.92 -19.58
C ARG A 197 23.93 -7.89 -20.52
N ASN A 198 23.31 -7.30 -21.54
CA ASN A 198 22.87 -7.80 -22.84
C ASN A 198 22.34 -9.25 -23.00
N THR A 199 21.20 -9.30 -23.71
CA THR A 199 20.56 -10.39 -24.47
C THR A 199 19.68 -11.40 -23.73
N HIS A 200 18.39 -11.36 -24.11
CA HIS A 200 17.33 -12.38 -24.00
C HIS A 200 17.44 -13.43 -22.89
N ARG A 201 17.06 -13.12 -21.64
CA ARG A 201 16.67 -14.15 -20.64
C ARG A 201 15.60 -13.67 -19.65
N LEU A 202 14.76 -14.63 -19.27
CA LEU A 202 13.74 -14.61 -18.20
C LEU A 202 14.12 -13.68 -17.04
N ARG A 203 13.20 -12.81 -16.63
CA ARG A 203 13.25 -12.14 -15.33
C ARG A 203 12.79 -13.12 -14.25
N VAL A 204 13.74 -13.78 -13.58
CA VAL A 204 13.47 -14.68 -12.46
C VAL A 204 13.49 -13.87 -11.16
N TRP A 205 12.35 -13.77 -10.49
CA TRP A 205 12.24 -13.18 -9.15
C TRP A 205 12.46 -14.26 -8.09
N ARG A 206 13.51 -14.11 -7.27
CA ARG A 206 13.92 -15.10 -6.28
C ARG A 206 13.59 -14.60 -4.88
N TYR A 207 12.65 -15.25 -4.19
CA TYR A 207 12.37 -15.00 -2.78
C TYR A 207 12.72 -16.26 -1.97
N ARG A 208 13.40 -16.07 -0.83
CA ARG A 208 13.91 -17.15 0.04
C ARG A 208 13.19 -17.09 1.38
N THR A 209 12.41 -18.11 1.72
CA THR A 209 12.11 -18.44 3.13
C THR A 209 12.15 -19.95 3.37
N THR A 210 12.44 -20.29 4.61
CA THR A 210 12.70 -21.65 5.11
C THR A 210 11.39 -22.45 5.19
N SER A 211 11.24 -23.39 4.27
CA SER A 211 10.24 -24.47 4.22
C SER A 211 8.83 -24.13 3.67
N LYS A 212 8.48 -24.91 2.62
CA LYS A 212 7.18 -25.11 1.94
C LYS A 212 6.85 -24.17 0.75
N ARG A 213 7.35 -24.63 -0.41
CA ARG A 213 7.04 -24.39 -1.84
C ARG A 213 6.32 -23.08 -2.22
N PHE A 214 7.01 -22.26 -3.02
CA PHE A 214 6.49 -21.12 -3.76
C PHE A 214 5.90 -21.56 -5.11
N VAL A 215 4.90 -20.84 -5.62
CA VAL A 215 4.66 -20.73 -7.06
C VAL A 215 5.41 -19.50 -7.55
N ILE A 216 6.57 -19.70 -8.18
CA ILE A 216 7.37 -18.64 -8.79
C ILE A 216 6.72 -18.29 -10.11
N HIS A 217 6.27 -17.04 -10.32
CA HIS A 217 5.77 -16.61 -11.62
C HIS A 217 6.81 -16.92 -12.72
N ALA A 218 6.49 -17.88 -13.58
CA ALA A 218 7.26 -18.26 -14.73
C ALA A 218 6.32 -18.36 -15.94
N GLU A 219 6.77 -17.81 -17.06
CA GLU A 219 6.13 -17.97 -18.35
C GLU A 219 6.50 -19.35 -18.90
N ILE A 220 5.50 -20.21 -19.03
CA ILE A 220 5.67 -21.57 -19.55
C ILE A 220 5.05 -21.61 -20.96
N PRO A 221 5.82 -21.94 -22.01
CA PRO A 221 5.26 -22.14 -23.34
C PRO A 221 4.43 -23.43 -23.35
N ILE A 222 3.14 -23.30 -23.63
CA ILE A 222 2.16 -24.40 -23.70
C ILE A 222 1.42 -24.28 -25.03
N TRP A 223 1.58 -25.27 -25.92
CA TRP A 223 0.90 -25.35 -27.22
C TRP A 223 0.97 -24.06 -28.06
N GLY A 224 2.13 -23.41 -28.10
CA GLY A 224 2.33 -22.17 -28.88
C GLY A 224 1.84 -20.88 -28.21
N SER A 225 1.30 -20.94 -26.99
CA SER A 225 0.93 -19.77 -26.17
C SER A 225 1.78 -19.68 -24.91
N VAL A 226 1.94 -18.47 -24.36
CA VAL A 226 2.61 -18.23 -23.08
C VAL A 226 1.56 -18.28 -21.97
N ALA A 227 1.71 -19.21 -21.02
CA ALA A 227 0.85 -19.31 -19.85
C ALA A 227 1.64 -18.98 -18.56
N SER A 228 0.99 -18.34 -17.60
CA SER A 228 1.59 -18.17 -16.27
C SER A 228 1.48 -19.48 -15.50
N CYS A 229 2.51 -19.85 -14.74
CA CYS A 229 2.41 -20.96 -13.79
C CYS A 229 1.31 -20.77 -12.72
N LEU A 230 0.85 -19.53 -12.50
CA LEU A 230 -0.29 -19.23 -11.62
C LEU A 230 -1.61 -19.75 -12.21
N ASP A 231 -1.75 -19.72 -13.54
CA ASP A 231 -2.92 -20.19 -14.30
C ASP A 231 -3.01 -21.72 -14.31
N GLN A 232 -1.91 -22.40 -13.97
CA GLN A 232 -1.80 -23.87 -13.95
C GLN A 232 -2.17 -24.47 -12.58
N SER A 233 -2.45 -23.65 -11.58
CA SER A 233 -2.92 -24.15 -10.29
C SER A 233 -4.36 -24.67 -10.43
N PRO A 234 -4.76 -25.75 -9.72
CA PRO A 234 -6.13 -26.28 -9.78
C PRO A 234 -7.21 -25.30 -9.28
N TRP A 235 -6.82 -24.13 -8.78
CA TRP A 235 -7.70 -23.05 -8.32
C TRP A 235 -7.91 -21.94 -9.38
N GLY A 236 -7.25 -22.03 -10.54
CA GLY A 236 -7.36 -21.09 -11.66
C GLY A 236 -8.32 -21.51 -12.77
N ARG A 237 -9.18 -22.52 -12.52
CA ARG A 237 -10.24 -22.97 -13.43
C ARG A 237 -11.60 -22.91 -12.75
#